data_AF-A0A9X5MQU0-F1
#
_entry.id   AF-A0A9X5MQU0-F1
#
_cell.length_a   1.000
_cell.length_b   1.000
_cell.length_c   1.000
_cell.angle_alpha   90.00
_cell.angle_beta   90.00
_cell.angle_gamma   90.00
#
_symmetry.space_group_name_H-M   'P 1'
#
loop_
_entity.id
_entity.type
_entity.pdbx_description
1 polymer ?
#
loop_
_entity_poly.entity_id
_entity_poly.type
_entity_poly.pdbx_seq_one_letter_code
_entity_poly.pdbx_strand_id
1 'polypeptide(L)'
;MLSEDSTLNLQIGAHDKEQISVDLKKTDATTLGIDKLDLSAKSQVGSKATEVEVTIGTAPNTTKEMQQFDTKALDDKITNGTIKSYDIYYAKGADGKDDKSKLIVQTVDAKGVEGYFDASVTAGAAGAKAKIDVTTTAVAGLDMLAEKPLKALDDALAQVDSLRSAMGAVQNRLDSTITNLGNTVNNLTASRSRILDADYATEVSNMSKNQILQQAGTSVLAQANQMPQNVLSLLR
;
A
#
# COMPACT_ATOMS: atom_id res chain seq x y z
N MET A 1 -2.33 3.82 -8.78
CA MET A 1 -2.62 2.91 -7.65
C MET A 1 -3.19 1.64 -8.22
N LEU A 2 -2.92 0.50 -7.59
CA LEU A 2 -3.32 -0.81 -8.13
C LEU A 2 -4.78 -1.04 -7.78
N SER A 3 -5.62 -1.35 -8.78
CA SER A 3 -7.07 -1.49 -8.60
C SER A 3 -7.49 -2.80 -7.96
N GLU A 4 -6.63 -3.83 -7.99
CA GLU A 4 -6.86 -5.18 -7.47
C GLU A 4 -5.55 -5.82 -7.01
N ASP A 5 -5.63 -6.85 -6.17
CA ASP A 5 -4.48 -7.67 -5.81
C ASP A 5 -3.97 -8.41 -7.04
N SER A 6 -2.65 -8.38 -7.25
CA SER A 6 -2.04 -8.98 -8.44
C SER A 6 -0.72 -9.66 -8.07
N THR A 7 -0.46 -10.83 -8.61
CA THR A 7 0.82 -11.52 -8.47
C THR A 7 1.61 -11.36 -9.77
N LEU A 8 2.75 -10.67 -9.72
CA LEU A 8 3.67 -10.58 -10.84
C LEU A 8 4.72 -11.68 -10.71
N ASN A 9 4.69 -12.64 -11.63
CA ASN A 9 5.71 -13.68 -11.72
C ASN A 9 6.80 -13.27 -12.69
N LEU A 10 8.02 -13.11 -12.20
CA LEU A 10 9.20 -12.87 -13.02
C LEU A 10 9.96 -14.19 -13.21
N GLN A 11 10.02 -14.67 -14.45
CA GLN A 11 10.83 -15.83 -14.79
C GLN A 11 12.31 -15.45 -14.86
N ILE A 12 13.12 -16.13 -14.06
CA ILE A 12 14.53 -15.81 -13.84
C ILE A 12 15.47 -16.96 -14.24
N GLY A 13 14.92 -18.02 -14.81
CA GLY A 13 15.66 -19.21 -15.21
C GLY A 13 15.06 -19.90 -16.43
N ALA A 14 15.74 -20.93 -16.91
CA ALA A 14 15.39 -21.63 -18.15
C ALA A 14 14.21 -22.60 -17.97
N HIS A 15 13.86 -22.92 -16.72
CA HIS A 15 12.76 -23.81 -16.38
C HIS A 15 11.56 -23.05 -15.82
N ASP A 16 10.36 -23.56 -16.08
CA ASP A 16 9.08 -22.91 -15.76
C ASP A 16 8.85 -22.68 -14.25
N LYS A 17 9.62 -23.37 -13.39
CA LYS A 17 9.52 -23.25 -11.92
C LYS A 17 10.56 -22.31 -11.30
N GLU A 18 11.44 -21.71 -12.11
CA GLU A 18 12.44 -20.75 -11.65
C GLU A 18 11.87 -19.33 -11.80
N GLN A 19 10.96 -18.98 -10.89
CA GLN A 19 10.28 -17.69 -10.90
C GLN A 19 10.41 -16.98 -9.55
N ILE A 20 10.49 -15.65 -9.60
CA ILE A 20 10.28 -14.78 -8.45
C ILE A 20 8.87 -14.22 -8.56
N SER A 21 8.00 -14.66 -7.66
CA SER A 21 6.66 -14.10 -7.51
C SER A 21 6.70 -12.86 -6.63
N VAL A 22 5.99 -11.83 -7.06
CA VAL A 22 5.80 -10.58 -6.35
C VAL A 22 4.33 -10.37 -6.11
N ASP A 23 3.91 -10.43 -4.87
CA ASP A 23 2.53 -10.15 -4.47
C ASP A 23 2.35 -8.63 -4.35
N LEU A 24 1.57 -8.04 -5.26
CA LEU A 24 1.21 -6.65 -5.27
C LEU A 24 -0.19 -6.51 -4.65
N LYS A 25 -0.24 -5.99 -3.43
CA LYS A 25 -1.50 -5.75 -2.73
C LYS A 25 -2.15 -4.46 -3.21
N LYS A 26 -3.48 -4.47 -3.31
CA LYS A 26 -4.32 -3.32 -3.59
C LYS A 26 -4.06 -2.21 -2.57
N THR A 27 -3.73 -1.03 -3.07
CA THR A 27 -3.36 0.14 -2.27
C THR A 27 -4.25 1.30 -2.70
N ASP A 28 -5.48 1.37 -2.18
CA ASP A 28 -6.48 2.42 -2.47
C ASP A 28 -6.98 3.04 -1.16
N ALA A 29 -7.67 4.19 -1.23
CA ALA A 29 -8.14 4.92 -0.05
C ALA A 29 -8.95 4.07 0.94
N THR A 30 -9.75 3.13 0.42
CA THR A 30 -10.53 2.19 1.24
C THR A 30 -9.67 1.11 1.88
N THR A 31 -8.63 0.59 1.20
CA THR A 31 -7.73 -0.43 1.79
C THR A 31 -6.75 0.20 2.79
N LEU A 32 -6.41 1.47 2.59
CA LEU A 32 -5.59 2.27 3.51
C LEU A 32 -6.40 2.90 4.65
N GLY A 33 -7.74 2.76 4.67
CA GLY A 33 -8.60 3.29 5.74
C GLY A 33 -8.67 4.82 5.80
N ILE A 34 -8.30 5.51 4.71
CA ILE A 34 -8.28 6.98 4.61
C ILE A 34 -9.53 7.53 3.90
N ASP A 35 -10.46 6.69 3.46
CA ASP A 35 -11.71 7.09 2.81
C ASP A 35 -12.65 7.86 3.74
N LYS A 36 -12.56 7.61 5.05
CA LYS A 36 -13.34 8.28 6.11
C LYS A 36 -12.54 9.33 6.86
N LEU A 37 -11.35 9.68 6.37
CA LEU A 37 -10.49 10.67 6.98
C LEU A 37 -11.06 12.07 6.76
N ASP A 38 -11.88 12.54 7.70
CA ASP A 38 -12.42 13.90 7.69
C ASP A 38 -11.61 14.82 8.61
N LEU A 39 -10.69 15.59 8.01
CA LEU A 39 -9.91 16.63 8.68
C LEU A 39 -10.74 17.90 8.95
N SER A 40 -11.96 17.95 8.43
CA SER A 40 -12.89 19.06 8.59
C SER A 40 -13.82 18.86 9.78
N ALA A 41 -13.53 18.01 10.76
CA ALA A 41 -14.45 17.85 11.89
C ALA A 41 -14.64 19.13 12.77
N LYS A 42 -13.83 20.19 12.59
CA LYS A 42 -14.14 21.57 13.05
C LYS A 42 -15.20 22.30 12.19
N SER A 43 -15.58 21.74 11.05
CA SER A 43 -16.60 22.22 10.13
C SER A 43 -18.01 21.93 10.64
N GLN A 44 -18.23 20.89 11.45
CA GLN A 44 -19.56 20.59 12.00
C GLN A 44 -19.91 21.41 13.26
N VAL A 45 -18.91 22.04 13.87
CA VAL A 45 -19.09 22.98 14.99
C VAL A 45 -19.27 24.39 14.42
N GLY A 46 -20.39 25.00 14.75
CA GLY A 46 -20.75 26.37 14.38
C GLY A 46 -20.23 27.39 15.40
N SER A 47 -20.90 28.53 15.50
CA SER A 47 -20.58 29.54 16.51
C SER A 47 -20.89 29.06 17.93
N LYS A 48 -20.18 29.61 18.93
CA LYS A 48 -20.51 29.41 20.34
C LYS A 48 -21.95 29.86 20.61
N ALA A 49 -22.72 29.03 21.28
CA ALA A 49 -24.11 29.27 21.62
C ALA A 49 -24.24 29.58 23.11
N THR A 50 -24.90 30.68 23.44
CA THR A 50 -25.27 31.06 24.82
C THR A 50 -26.77 31.00 25.06
N GLU A 51 -27.55 30.96 23.99
CA GLU A 51 -29.01 30.95 23.99
C GLU A 51 -29.51 30.06 22.84
N VAL A 52 -30.79 29.72 22.85
CA VAL A 52 -31.45 28.94 21.80
C VAL A 52 -32.87 29.45 21.58
N GLU A 53 -33.34 29.42 20.33
CA GLU A 53 -34.73 29.71 20.03
C GLU A 53 -35.60 28.50 20.39
N VAL A 54 -36.53 28.68 21.31
CA VAL A 54 -37.46 27.62 21.72
C VAL A 54 -38.89 28.07 21.50
N THR A 55 -39.76 27.11 21.16
CA THR A 55 -41.20 27.35 21.05
C THR A 55 -41.85 26.98 22.37
N ILE A 56 -42.56 27.92 22.98
CA ILE A 56 -43.22 27.79 24.28
C ILE A 56 -44.74 27.96 24.09
N GLY A 57 -45.52 27.34 24.97
CA GLY A 57 -46.97 27.40 24.96
C GLY A 57 -47.61 26.12 24.41
N THR A 58 -48.90 25.97 24.65
CA THR A 58 -49.69 24.84 24.15
C THR A 58 -50.49 25.28 22.94
N ALA A 59 -50.55 24.42 21.91
CA ALA A 59 -51.35 24.69 20.71
C ALA A 59 -52.80 25.07 21.08
N PRO A 60 -53.40 26.09 20.44
CA PRO A 60 -52.90 26.81 19.25
C PRO A 60 -51.99 28.01 19.54
N ASN A 61 -51.76 28.38 20.80
CA ASN A 61 -51.05 29.60 21.18
C ASN A 61 -49.60 29.32 21.57
N THR A 62 -48.73 29.19 20.56
CA THR A 62 -47.29 29.01 20.75
C THR A 62 -46.52 30.28 20.37
N THR A 63 -45.47 30.60 21.12
CA THR A 63 -44.58 31.75 20.89
C THR A 63 -43.13 31.27 20.81
N LYS A 64 -42.32 31.87 19.93
CA LYS A 64 -40.87 31.65 19.89
C LYS A 64 -40.16 32.64 20.81
N GLU A 65 -39.26 32.15 21.66
CA GLU A 65 -38.49 32.95 22.59
C GLU A 65 -37.03 32.49 22.57
N MET A 66 -36.08 33.42 22.73
CA MET A 66 -34.69 33.09 22.98
C MET A 66 -34.52 32.82 24.48
N GLN A 67 -34.12 31.59 24.82
CA GLN A 67 -33.82 31.23 26.21
C GLN A 67 -32.34 30.94 26.39
N GLN A 68 -31.77 31.42 27.50
CA GLN A 68 -30.44 31.01 27.95
C GLN A 68 -30.44 29.55 28.40
N PHE A 69 -29.27 28.93 28.36
CA PHE A 69 -29.13 27.53 28.76
C PHE A 69 -29.07 27.35 30.29
N ASP A 70 -29.79 26.35 30.78
CA ASP A 70 -29.56 25.78 32.11
C ASP A 70 -28.44 24.74 32.00
N THR A 71 -27.24 25.17 32.40
CA THR A 71 -26.00 24.40 32.33
C THR A 71 -25.73 23.59 33.59
N LYS A 72 -26.65 23.59 34.57
CA LYS A 72 -26.41 23.01 35.90
C LYS A 72 -25.91 21.56 35.83
N ALA A 73 -26.48 20.75 34.93
CA ALA A 73 -26.08 19.36 34.77
C ALA A 73 -24.62 19.19 34.28
N LEU A 74 -24.10 20.11 33.47
CA LEU A 74 -22.70 20.13 33.03
C LEU A 74 -21.80 20.72 34.12
N ASP A 75 -22.26 21.76 34.82
CA ASP A 75 -21.55 22.36 35.97
C ASP A 75 -21.38 21.34 37.11
N ASP A 76 -22.39 20.50 37.36
CA ASP A 76 -22.33 19.39 38.29
C ASP A 76 -21.27 18.36 37.85
N LYS A 77 -21.11 18.09 36.53
CA LYS A 77 -20.05 17.22 36.00
C LYS A 77 -18.65 17.81 36.13
N ILE A 78 -18.50 19.14 36.05
CA ILE A 78 -17.23 19.84 36.36
C ILE A 78 -16.91 19.66 37.85
N THR A 79 -17.89 19.92 38.70
CA THR A 79 -17.73 19.85 40.17
C THR A 79 -17.38 18.43 40.62
N ASN A 80 -17.99 17.43 39.99
CA ASN A 80 -17.69 16.01 40.22
C ASN A 80 -16.39 15.52 39.56
N GLY A 81 -15.63 16.41 38.90
CA GLY A 81 -14.34 16.10 38.28
C GLY A 81 -14.40 15.15 37.09
N THR A 82 -15.60 14.92 36.53
CA THR A 82 -15.77 14.07 35.33
C THR A 82 -15.30 14.79 34.08
N ILE A 83 -15.52 16.10 34.02
CA ILE A 83 -15.04 17.01 32.96
C ILE A 83 -14.32 18.21 33.60
N LYS A 84 -13.41 18.85 32.88
CA LYS A 84 -12.70 20.07 33.29
C LYS A 84 -13.40 21.35 32.81
N SER A 85 -13.92 21.31 31.59
CA SER A 85 -14.61 22.43 30.97
C SER A 85 -15.63 21.93 29.96
N TYR A 86 -16.57 22.80 29.61
CA TYR A 86 -17.44 22.60 28.46
C TYR A 86 -17.64 23.91 27.70
N ASP A 87 -17.92 23.78 26.41
CA ASP A 87 -18.38 24.86 25.55
C ASP A 87 -19.60 24.34 24.76
N ILE A 88 -20.59 25.19 24.55
CA ILE A 88 -21.80 24.86 23.78
C ILE A 88 -21.72 25.60 22.45
N TYR A 89 -22.02 24.91 21.36
CA TYR A 89 -22.00 25.43 20.00
C TYR A 89 -23.28 25.07 19.26
N TYR A 90 -23.63 25.87 18.26
CA TYR A 90 -24.60 25.44 17.26
C TYR A 90 -23.97 24.38 16.35
N ALA A 91 -24.75 23.40 15.89
CA ALA A 91 -24.28 22.51 14.84
C ALA A 91 -24.23 23.28 13.51
N LYS A 92 -23.29 22.98 12.61
CA LYS A 92 -23.40 23.47 11.24
C LYS A 92 -24.42 22.64 10.45
N GLY A 93 -25.33 23.31 9.77
CA GLY A 93 -26.23 22.73 8.77
C GLY A 93 -25.49 22.33 7.50
N ALA A 94 -26.18 21.59 6.63
CA ALA A 94 -25.64 21.13 5.34
C ALA A 94 -25.26 22.28 4.38
N ASP A 95 -25.73 23.49 4.65
CA ASP A 95 -25.41 24.73 3.92
C ASP A 95 -24.16 25.44 4.45
N GLY A 96 -23.50 24.88 5.47
CA GLY A 96 -22.32 25.47 6.12
C GLY A 96 -22.63 26.66 7.04
N LYS A 97 -23.90 26.91 7.37
CA LYS A 97 -24.32 27.89 8.38
C LYS A 97 -24.71 27.23 9.69
N ASP A 98 -24.80 28.01 10.75
CA ASP A 98 -25.22 27.50 12.05
C ASP A 98 -26.72 27.10 12.04
N ASP A 99 -26.98 25.83 12.28
CA ASP A 99 -28.31 25.30 12.56
C ASP A 99 -28.65 25.56 14.03
N LYS A 100 -29.35 26.68 14.28
CA LYS A 100 -29.74 27.10 15.63
C LYS A 100 -30.70 26.15 16.34
N SER A 101 -31.23 25.14 15.64
CA SER A 101 -32.10 24.13 16.23
C SER A 101 -31.33 22.95 16.84
N LYS A 102 -30.05 22.81 16.52
CA LYS A 102 -29.19 21.71 16.96
C LYS A 102 -27.98 22.24 17.70
N LEU A 103 -27.62 21.57 18.80
CA LEU A 103 -26.51 21.95 19.65
C LEU A 103 -25.50 20.83 19.77
N ILE A 104 -24.23 21.23 19.81
CA ILE A 104 -23.09 20.37 20.09
C ILE A 104 -22.44 20.88 21.36
N VAL A 105 -22.23 19.98 22.32
CA VAL A 105 -21.48 20.28 23.53
C VAL A 105 -20.09 19.68 23.39
N GLN A 106 -19.09 20.55 23.39
CA GLN A 106 -17.70 20.17 23.55
C GLN A 106 -17.41 20.06 25.04
N THR A 107 -16.91 18.92 25.48
CA THR A 107 -16.42 18.71 26.85
C THR A 107 -14.94 18.41 26.82
N VAL A 108 -14.19 18.87 27.81
CA VAL A 108 -12.82 18.43 28.05
C VAL A 108 -12.84 17.54 29.27
N ASP A 109 -12.36 16.30 29.17
CA ASP A 109 -12.33 15.36 30.29
C ASP A 109 -11.24 15.71 31.32
N ALA A 110 -11.17 14.95 32.42
CA ALA A 110 -10.14 15.12 33.44
C ALA A 110 -8.69 14.94 32.91
N LYS A 111 -8.50 14.24 31.80
CA LYS A 111 -7.22 13.98 31.15
C LYS A 111 -6.86 15.03 30.09
N GLY A 112 -7.75 15.97 29.80
CA GLY A 112 -7.54 17.01 28.79
C GLY A 112 -7.95 16.59 27.39
N VAL A 113 -8.69 15.49 27.25
CA VAL A 113 -9.21 15.00 25.97
C VAL A 113 -10.53 15.72 25.67
N GLU A 114 -10.63 16.30 24.47
CA GLU A 114 -11.86 16.91 23.98
C GLU A 114 -12.81 15.83 23.43
N GLY A 115 -14.07 15.89 23.84
CA GLY A 115 -15.17 15.09 23.29
C GLY A 115 -16.30 16.01 22.84
N TYR A 116 -17.02 15.62 21.79
CA TYR A 116 -18.13 16.38 21.23
C TYR A 116 -19.39 15.52 21.25
N PHE A 117 -20.46 16.01 21.85
CA PHE A 117 -21.70 15.27 22.06
C PHE A 117 -22.90 16.06 21.54
N ASP A 118 -23.86 15.35 20.95
CA ASP A 118 -25.13 15.96 20.58
C ASP A 118 -25.90 16.35 21.84
N ALA A 119 -26.54 17.51 21.81
CA ALA A 119 -27.38 17.98 22.89
C ALA A 119 -28.80 18.27 22.41
N SER A 120 -29.76 17.85 23.24
CA SER A 120 -31.17 18.19 23.09
C SER A 120 -31.56 19.32 24.02
N VAL A 121 -32.55 20.10 23.62
CA VAL A 121 -33.07 21.25 24.39
C VAL A 121 -34.52 21.00 24.74
N THR A 122 -34.85 21.16 26.03
CA THR A 122 -36.23 21.23 26.49
C THR A 122 -36.55 22.68 26.88
N ALA A 123 -37.66 23.21 26.36
CA ALA A 123 -38.12 24.56 26.66
C ALA A 123 -38.37 24.76 28.16
N GLY A 124 -37.84 25.85 28.73
CA GLY A 124 -38.32 26.37 30.01
C GLY A 124 -39.66 27.09 29.86
N ALA A 125 -40.29 27.41 30.98
CA ALA A 125 -41.41 28.36 30.99
C ALA A 125 -40.99 29.72 30.42
N ALA A 126 -41.96 30.60 30.08
CA ALA A 126 -41.67 31.93 29.57
C ALA A 126 -40.73 32.71 30.52
N GLY A 127 -39.62 33.25 29.99
CA GLY A 127 -38.57 33.92 30.75
C GLY A 127 -37.66 33.01 31.60
N ALA A 128 -37.84 31.68 31.54
CA ALA A 128 -36.97 30.71 32.20
C ALA A 128 -35.82 30.26 31.27
N LYS A 129 -34.85 29.56 31.85
CA LYS A 129 -33.75 28.94 31.09
C LYS A 129 -34.22 27.64 30.44
N ALA A 130 -33.71 27.36 29.25
CA ALA A 130 -33.95 26.11 28.54
C ALA A 130 -33.00 25.03 29.05
N LYS A 131 -33.54 23.85 29.37
CA LYS A 131 -32.74 22.72 29.86
C LYS A 131 -31.96 22.09 28.72
N ILE A 132 -30.64 22.01 28.87
CA ILE A 132 -29.78 21.21 27.98
C ILE A 132 -29.65 19.81 28.54
N ASP A 133 -29.98 18.82 27.73
CA ASP A 133 -29.66 17.42 27.97
C ASP A 133 -28.63 16.95 26.95
N VAL A 134 -27.39 16.78 27.42
CA VAL A 134 -26.29 16.22 26.62
C VAL A 134 -26.55 14.73 26.46
N THR A 135 -26.71 14.29 25.21
CA THR A 135 -26.87 12.88 24.90
C THR A 135 -25.55 12.15 25.11
N THR A 136 -25.62 10.84 25.34
CA THR A 136 -24.42 9.99 25.40
C THR A 136 -23.85 9.68 24.00
N THR A 137 -24.54 10.14 22.95
CA THR A 137 -24.13 9.93 21.57
C THR A 137 -23.08 10.98 21.22
N ALA A 138 -21.85 10.52 21.00
CA ALA A 138 -20.81 11.38 20.48
C ALA A 138 -21.16 11.79 19.05
N VAL A 139 -20.89 13.04 18.69
CA VAL A 139 -21.12 13.55 17.33
C VAL A 139 -20.25 12.75 16.38
N ALA A 140 -20.90 12.06 15.44
CA ALA A 140 -20.21 11.25 14.45
C ALA A 140 -19.17 12.10 13.69
N GLY A 141 -17.91 11.66 13.70
CA GLY A 141 -16.78 12.37 13.08
C GLY A 141 -16.00 13.30 14.00
N LEU A 142 -16.57 13.77 15.13
CA LEU A 142 -15.88 14.69 16.05
C LEU A 142 -15.28 13.97 17.28
N ASP A 143 -15.79 12.79 17.64
CA ASP A 143 -15.24 11.84 18.62
C ASP A 143 -13.83 11.28 18.25
N MET A 144 -13.23 11.83 17.19
CA MET A 144 -12.06 11.28 16.51
C MET A 144 -10.96 12.33 16.24
N LEU A 145 -11.19 13.58 16.60
CA LEU A 145 -10.47 14.75 16.06
C LEU A 145 -8.99 14.90 16.42
N ALA A 146 -8.48 14.25 17.47
CA ALA A 146 -7.09 14.47 17.90
C ALA A 146 -6.13 13.33 17.52
N GLU A 147 -6.56 12.07 17.61
CA GLU A 147 -5.63 10.92 17.57
C GLU A 147 -5.82 10.04 16.33
N LYS A 148 -7.06 9.93 15.82
CA LYS A 148 -7.37 8.99 14.75
C LYS A 148 -6.93 9.42 13.35
N PRO A 149 -6.92 10.71 12.94
CA PRO A 149 -6.52 11.04 11.57
C PRO A 149 -5.02 10.81 11.34
N LEU A 150 -4.18 11.20 12.31
CA LEU A 150 -2.74 10.93 12.25
C LEU A 150 -2.46 9.45 12.43
N LYS A 151 -3.13 8.77 13.37
CA LYS A 151 -2.96 7.33 13.54
C LYS A 151 -3.37 6.53 12.30
N ALA A 152 -4.50 6.89 11.66
CA ALA A 152 -4.93 6.25 10.42
C ALA A 152 -3.92 6.50 9.29
N LEU A 153 -3.34 7.70 9.23
CA LEU A 153 -2.28 8.01 8.28
C LEU A 153 -0.99 7.22 8.58
N ASP A 154 -0.59 7.10 9.85
CA ASP A 154 0.57 6.31 10.27
C ASP A 154 0.37 4.82 9.96
N ASP A 155 -0.82 4.28 10.23
CA ASP A 155 -1.16 2.90 9.91
C ASP A 155 -1.16 2.67 8.37
N ALA A 156 -1.66 3.65 7.60
CA ALA A 156 -1.63 3.61 6.13
C ALA A 156 -0.20 3.69 5.57
N LEU A 157 0.64 4.58 6.13
CA LEU A 157 2.05 4.72 5.76
C LEU A 157 2.82 3.45 6.11
N ALA A 158 2.59 2.86 7.27
CA ALA A 158 3.22 1.59 7.67
C ALA A 158 2.88 0.45 6.69
N GLN A 159 1.66 0.40 6.17
CA GLN A 159 1.30 -0.57 5.12
C GLN A 159 2.05 -0.33 3.81
N VAL A 160 2.14 0.93 3.37
CA VAL A 160 2.89 1.31 2.16
C VAL A 160 4.38 0.99 2.31
N ASP A 161 4.96 1.29 3.46
CA ASP A 161 6.37 1.01 3.76
C ASP A 161 6.65 -0.50 3.81
N SER A 162 5.73 -1.29 4.37
CA SER A 162 5.82 -2.75 4.34
C SER A 162 5.86 -3.29 2.90
N LEU A 163 4.96 -2.81 2.04
CA LEU A 163 4.93 -3.19 0.62
C LEU A 163 6.22 -2.77 -0.10
N ARG A 164 6.70 -1.55 0.14
CA ARG A 164 7.95 -1.04 -0.44
C ARG A 164 9.18 -1.85 0.03
N SER A 165 9.19 -2.26 1.30
CA SER A 165 10.24 -3.11 1.85
C SER A 165 10.26 -4.49 1.18
N ALA A 166 9.10 -5.11 1.00
CA ALA A 166 8.98 -6.38 0.25
C ALA A 166 9.46 -6.24 -1.20
N MET A 167 9.11 -5.13 -1.87
CA MET A 167 9.60 -4.83 -3.23
C MET A 167 11.13 -4.68 -3.27
N GLY A 168 11.76 -4.04 -2.27
CA GLY A 168 13.21 -3.94 -2.16
C GLY A 168 13.89 -5.29 -1.93
N ALA A 169 13.29 -6.16 -1.11
CA ALA A 169 13.80 -7.53 -0.92
C ALA A 169 13.75 -8.34 -2.22
N VAL A 170 12.68 -8.21 -3.00
CA VAL A 170 12.56 -8.81 -4.33
C VAL A 170 13.65 -8.29 -5.27
N GLN A 171 13.94 -6.98 -5.27
CA GLN A 171 15.01 -6.39 -6.08
C GLN A 171 16.38 -7.00 -5.74
N ASN A 172 16.70 -7.15 -4.45
CA ASN A 172 17.96 -7.78 -4.02
C ASN A 172 18.05 -9.25 -4.46
N ARG A 173 16.93 -9.98 -4.40
CA ARG A 173 16.86 -11.36 -4.87
C ARG A 173 17.03 -11.46 -6.39
N LEU A 174 16.42 -10.55 -7.15
CA LEU A 174 16.60 -10.46 -8.60
C LEU A 174 18.07 -10.20 -8.94
N ASP A 175 18.72 -9.24 -8.29
CA ASP A 175 20.13 -8.90 -8.53
C ASP A 175 21.09 -10.06 -8.21
N SER A 176 20.86 -10.73 -7.09
CA SER A 176 21.61 -11.94 -6.70
C SER A 176 21.42 -13.07 -7.72
N THR A 177 20.20 -13.24 -8.21
CA THR A 177 19.90 -14.26 -9.22
C THR A 177 20.54 -13.91 -10.55
N ILE A 178 20.48 -12.66 -10.99
CA ILE A 178 21.14 -12.19 -12.22
C ILE A 178 22.64 -12.45 -12.15
N THR A 179 23.27 -12.12 -11.04
CA THR A 179 24.71 -12.36 -10.83
C THR A 179 25.05 -13.86 -10.88
N ASN A 180 24.25 -14.70 -10.22
CA ASN A 180 24.44 -16.15 -10.23
C ASN A 180 24.21 -16.77 -11.62
N LEU A 181 23.17 -16.31 -12.33
CA LEU A 181 22.87 -16.76 -13.68
C LEU A 181 23.98 -16.34 -14.65
N GLY A 182 24.51 -15.13 -14.53
CA GLY A 182 25.66 -14.65 -15.30
C GLY A 182 26.89 -15.56 -15.11
N ASN A 183 27.21 -15.93 -13.87
CA ASN A 183 28.30 -16.88 -13.58
C ASN A 183 28.04 -18.26 -14.19
N THR A 184 26.80 -18.75 -14.08
CA THR A 184 26.39 -20.04 -14.65
C THR A 184 26.51 -20.05 -16.18
N VAL A 185 26.07 -18.98 -16.84
CA VAL A 185 26.18 -18.81 -18.30
C VAL A 185 27.64 -18.76 -18.73
N ASN A 186 28.51 -18.04 -18.01
CA ASN A 186 29.94 -18.01 -18.31
C ASN A 186 30.58 -19.40 -18.17
N ASN A 187 30.28 -20.12 -17.09
CA ASN A 187 30.79 -21.48 -16.86
C ASN A 187 30.28 -22.48 -17.91
N LEU A 188 29.00 -22.40 -18.26
CA LEU A 188 28.39 -23.28 -19.28
C LEU A 188 28.95 -22.99 -20.67
N THR A 189 29.15 -21.72 -21.01
CA THR A 189 29.74 -21.31 -22.29
C THR A 189 31.20 -21.76 -22.39
N ALA A 190 31.99 -21.61 -21.32
CA ALA A 190 33.36 -22.10 -21.28
C ALA A 190 33.45 -23.64 -21.37
N SER A 191 32.54 -24.35 -20.69
CA SER A 191 32.47 -25.81 -20.76
C SER A 191 32.05 -26.29 -22.15
N ARG A 192 31.06 -25.63 -22.78
CA ARG A 192 30.65 -25.90 -24.15
C ARG A 192 31.76 -25.65 -25.16
N SER A 193 32.50 -24.54 -25.04
CA SER A 193 33.68 -24.27 -25.89
C SER A 193 34.73 -25.35 -25.71
N ARG A 194 35.07 -25.76 -24.48
CA ARG A 194 36.05 -26.86 -24.29
C ARG A 194 35.63 -28.18 -24.92
N ILE A 195 34.35 -28.54 -24.84
CA ILE A 195 33.84 -29.77 -25.45
C ILE A 195 33.87 -29.64 -26.97
N LEU A 196 33.23 -28.60 -27.52
CA LEU A 196 33.12 -28.40 -28.96
C LEU A 196 34.47 -28.18 -29.64
N ASP A 197 35.37 -27.39 -29.03
CA ASP A 197 36.68 -27.09 -29.60
C ASP A 197 37.61 -28.31 -29.54
N ALA A 198 37.52 -29.15 -28.50
CA ALA A 198 38.28 -30.41 -28.42
C ALA A 198 37.77 -31.44 -29.43
N ASP A 199 36.45 -31.61 -29.53
CA ASP A 199 35.84 -32.50 -30.52
C ASP A 199 36.21 -32.04 -31.94
N TYR A 200 36.13 -30.73 -32.21
CA TYR A 200 36.52 -30.15 -33.49
C TYR A 200 38.01 -30.38 -33.80
N ALA A 201 38.90 -30.17 -32.82
CA ALA A 201 40.33 -30.43 -33.00
C ALA A 201 40.63 -31.91 -33.33
N THR A 202 39.95 -32.86 -32.68
CA THR A 202 40.13 -34.29 -32.97
C THR A 202 39.58 -34.69 -34.33
N GLU A 203 38.40 -34.18 -34.72
CA GLU A 203 37.80 -34.46 -36.02
C GLU A 203 38.62 -33.87 -37.16
N VAL A 204 39.10 -32.62 -37.02
CA VAL A 204 39.98 -31.99 -38.01
C VAL A 204 41.32 -32.74 -38.11
N SER A 205 41.87 -33.22 -37.01
CA SER A 205 43.09 -34.04 -37.02
C SER A 205 42.88 -35.37 -37.73
N ASN A 206 41.74 -36.03 -37.51
CA ASN A 206 41.38 -37.26 -38.21
C ASN A 206 41.12 -37.02 -39.70
N MET A 207 40.42 -35.93 -40.04
CA MET A 207 40.21 -35.50 -41.43
C MET A 207 41.56 -35.26 -42.13
N SER A 208 42.46 -34.51 -41.50
CA SER A 208 43.79 -34.22 -42.04
C SER A 208 44.63 -35.50 -42.18
N LYS A 209 44.62 -36.38 -41.17
CA LYS A 209 45.27 -37.70 -41.24
C LYS A 209 44.72 -38.54 -42.38
N ASN A 210 43.40 -38.57 -42.57
CA ASN A 210 42.75 -39.29 -43.65
C ASN A 210 43.09 -38.71 -45.03
N GLN A 211 43.16 -37.38 -45.16
CA GLN A 211 43.62 -36.72 -46.39
C GLN A 211 45.08 -37.06 -46.71
N ILE A 212 45.97 -37.03 -45.70
CA ILE A 212 47.37 -37.44 -45.86
C ILE A 212 47.46 -38.91 -46.26
N LEU A 213 46.70 -39.80 -45.63
CA LEU A 213 46.66 -41.23 -45.98
C LEU A 213 46.13 -41.46 -47.40
N GLN A 214 45.14 -40.70 -47.85
CA GLN A 214 44.65 -40.76 -49.23
C GLN A 214 45.72 -40.29 -50.22
N GLN A 215 46.41 -39.18 -49.94
CA GLN A 215 47.48 -38.64 -50.80
C GLN A 215 48.75 -39.53 -50.80
N ALA A 216 49.09 -40.11 -49.65
CA ALA A 216 50.16 -41.09 -49.53
C ALA A 216 49.79 -42.41 -50.21
N GLY A 217 48.54 -42.86 -50.07
CA GLY A 217 48.01 -44.05 -50.74
C GLY A 217 48.11 -43.95 -52.26
N THR A 218 47.74 -42.80 -52.86
CA THR A 218 47.89 -42.59 -54.30
C THR A 218 49.35 -42.52 -54.74
N SER A 219 50.24 -41.90 -53.94
CA SER A 219 51.67 -41.83 -54.25
C SER A 219 52.38 -43.18 -54.10
N VAL A 220 52.06 -43.96 -53.07
CA VAL A 220 52.56 -45.32 -52.87
C VAL A 220 52.02 -46.26 -53.93
N LEU A 221 50.75 -46.13 -54.33
CA LEU A 221 50.19 -46.91 -55.44
C LEU A 221 50.91 -46.56 -56.76
N ALA A 222 51.19 -45.28 -57.01
CA ALA A 222 51.95 -44.86 -58.18
C ALA A 222 53.38 -45.42 -58.19
N GLN A 223 54.06 -45.40 -57.03
CA GLN A 223 55.43 -45.92 -56.89
C GLN A 223 55.47 -47.46 -56.95
N ALA A 224 54.49 -48.15 -56.38
CA ALA A 224 54.31 -49.60 -56.47
C ALA A 224 53.97 -50.05 -57.90
N ASN A 225 53.29 -49.23 -58.71
CA ASN A 225 53.04 -49.52 -60.12
C ASN A 225 54.28 -49.31 -61.02
N GLN A 226 55.21 -48.44 -60.63
CA GLN A 226 56.46 -48.22 -61.36
C GLN A 226 57.54 -49.28 -61.07
N MET A 227 57.52 -49.88 -59.87
CA MET A 227 58.52 -50.87 -59.45
C MET A 227 58.52 -52.15 -60.33
N PRO A 228 57.38 -52.76 -60.72
CA PRO A 228 57.35 -53.88 -61.66
C PRO A 228 57.84 -53.54 -63.07
N GLN A 229 57.62 -52.30 -63.53
CA GLN A 229 58.09 -51.85 -64.85
C GLN A 229 59.62 -51.74 -64.89
N ASN A 230 60.24 -51.32 -63.80
CA ASN A 230 61.70 -51.32 -63.67
C ASN A 230 62.28 -52.74 -63.61
N VAL A 231 61.57 -53.71 -63.00
CA VAL A 231 62.00 -55.12 -63.00
C VAL A 231 61.88 -55.75 -64.39
N LEU A 232 60.83 -55.44 -65.16
CA LEU A 232 60.72 -55.89 -66.55
C LEU A 232 61.79 -55.27 -67.46
N SER A 233 62.23 -54.04 -67.18
CA SER A 233 63.35 -53.41 -67.90
C SER A 233 64.70 -54.09 -67.64
N LEU A 234 64.85 -54.82 -66.52
CA LEU A 234 66.06 -55.56 -66.15
C LEU A 234 66.07 -57.00 -66.69
N LEU A 235 64.96 -57.46 -67.27
CA LEU A 235 64.81 -58.80 -67.87
C LEU A 235 64.78 -58.76 -69.41
N ARG A 236 65.23 -57.66 -70.02
CA ARG A 236 65.35 -57.45 -71.46
C ARG A 236 66.79 -57.23 -71.89
#